data_AF-A0A1D6Q5W0-F1
#
_entry.id   AF-A0A1D6Q5W0-F1
#
_cell.length_a   1.000
_cell.length_b   1.000
_cell.length_c   1.000
_cell.angle_alpha   90.00
_cell.angle_beta   90.00
_cell.angle_gamma   90.00
#
_symmetry.space_group_name_H-M   'P 1'
#
loop_
_entity.id
_entity.type
_entity.pdbx_description
1 polymer ?
#
loop_
_entity_poly.entity_id
_entity_poly.type
_entity_poly.pdbx_seq_one_letter_code
_entity_poly.pdbx_strand_id
1 'polypeptide(L)'
;MEGDKGNRYGKQVAVVTGGNRGIGLEICRQLASSGVTVVLTARDAERGAGAASTLGQQPNVVFHQLDVGDPSSAARLAGFIEEKFGRLDILIGMPWTFDLPFFVLQHMRSSIIHINNAGITGTASNVDDPEAFRLELAGMDLMQRIEAINRHSTEPYEQAEKCLNTNYHGIKAVTKALLPLLQSSSHGRIVNLSSYYGLLRLLDRVFNTLHENPYLVDNWRGTVITTSS
;
A
#
# COMPACT_ATOMS: atom_id res chain seq x y z
N MET A 1 35.12 -29.17 19.76
CA MET A 1 33.96 -28.48 20.37
C MET A 1 33.77 -27.19 19.61
N GLU A 2 32.94 -27.20 18.56
CA GLU A 2 32.54 -25.95 17.92
C GLU A 2 31.48 -25.30 18.81
N GLY A 3 31.63 -23.99 19.06
CA GLY A 3 30.69 -23.27 19.90
C GLY A 3 29.35 -23.11 19.20
N ASP A 4 28.27 -23.53 19.86
CA ASP A 4 26.91 -23.20 19.44
C ASP A 4 26.80 -21.68 19.24
N LYS A 5 26.57 -21.26 17.98
CA LYS A 5 26.31 -19.87 17.62
C LYS A 5 24.87 -19.53 17.97
N GLY A 6 24.61 -19.50 19.29
CA GLY A 6 23.29 -19.45 19.89
C GLY A 6 22.33 -18.49 19.19
N ASN A 7 21.17 -19.02 18.85
CA ASN A 7 20.06 -18.38 18.15
C ASN A 7 19.85 -16.90 18.53
N ARG A 8 20.27 -15.98 17.63
CA ARG A 8 20.07 -14.52 17.80
C ARG A 8 18.72 -14.00 17.26
N TYR A 9 17.81 -14.85 16.78
CA TYR A 9 16.62 -14.43 16.02
C TYR A 9 15.47 -13.81 16.84
N GLY A 10 15.75 -13.25 18.02
CA GLY A 10 14.76 -12.90 19.06
C GLY A 10 13.72 -11.82 18.74
N LYS A 11 13.85 -11.08 17.63
CA LYS A 11 12.82 -10.16 17.12
C LYS A 11 12.73 -10.24 15.59
N GLN A 12 11.51 -10.35 15.08
CA GLN A 12 11.23 -10.30 13.64
C GLN A 12 11.49 -8.90 13.08
N VAL A 13 11.80 -8.78 11.79
CA VAL A 13 11.98 -7.51 11.07
C VAL A 13 10.89 -7.34 10.02
N ALA A 14 10.22 -6.19 10.02
CA ALA A 14 9.15 -5.84 9.09
C ALA A 14 9.43 -4.52 8.35
N VAL A 15 9.15 -4.48 7.05
CA VAL A 15 9.17 -3.25 6.22
C VAL A 15 7.74 -2.85 5.88
N VAL A 16 7.37 -1.62 6.25
CA VAL A 16 6.06 -1.03 5.96
C VAL A 16 6.26 0.20 5.07
N THR A 17 5.90 0.10 3.78
CA THR A 17 6.00 1.26 2.89
C THR A 17 4.85 2.25 3.09
N GLY A 18 5.21 3.54 2.98
CA GLY A 18 4.44 4.72 3.41
C GLY A 18 3.83 4.59 4.81
N GLY A 19 4.58 4.03 5.75
CA GLY A 19 4.21 3.92 7.16
C GLY A 19 4.07 5.25 7.91
N ASN A 20 4.16 6.40 7.22
CA ASN A 20 4.15 7.73 7.83
C ASN A 20 2.76 8.35 8.08
N ARG A 21 1.67 7.71 7.62
CA ARG A 21 0.29 8.18 7.86
C ARG A 21 -0.73 7.05 7.75
N GLY A 22 -1.95 7.32 8.21
CA GLY A 22 -3.12 6.45 8.06
C GLY A 22 -2.87 5.00 8.50
N ILE A 23 -3.34 4.05 7.69
CA ILE A 23 -3.27 2.62 7.98
C ILE A 23 -1.81 2.12 8.06
N GLY A 24 -0.89 2.69 7.28
CA GLY A 24 0.53 2.33 7.37
C GLY A 24 1.13 2.68 8.75
N LEU A 25 0.79 3.85 9.30
CA LEU A 25 1.24 4.30 10.62
C LEU A 25 0.62 3.48 11.76
N GLU A 26 -0.66 3.12 11.62
CA GLU A 26 -1.35 2.19 12.53
C GLU A 26 -0.58 0.86 12.65
N ILE A 27 -0.04 0.36 11.54
CA ILE A 27 0.53 -0.99 11.50
C ILE A 27 2.02 -1.00 11.82
N CYS A 28 2.75 0.08 11.55
CA CYS A 28 4.02 0.32 12.22
C CYS A 28 3.87 0.24 13.74
N ARG A 29 2.81 0.84 14.30
CA ARG A 29 2.52 0.83 15.73
C ARG A 29 2.04 -0.53 16.25
N GLN A 30 1.18 -1.26 15.53
CA GLN A 30 0.71 -2.59 15.98
C GLN A 30 1.82 -3.65 15.92
N LEU A 31 2.65 -3.64 14.87
CA LEU A 31 3.81 -4.53 14.76
C LEU A 31 4.84 -4.24 15.85
N ALA A 32 5.19 -2.96 16.06
CA ALA A 32 6.17 -2.60 17.08
C ALA A 32 5.64 -2.79 18.52
N SER A 33 4.34 -2.60 18.79
CA SER A 33 3.69 -3.01 20.05
C SER A 33 3.78 -4.52 20.27
N SER A 34 3.79 -5.31 19.19
CA SER A 34 3.96 -6.76 19.21
C SER A 34 5.44 -7.20 19.28
N GLY A 35 6.37 -6.25 19.50
CA GLY A 35 7.80 -6.52 19.65
C GLY A 35 8.59 -6.70 18.35
N VAL A 36 7.95 -6.59 17.18
CA VAL A 36 8.61 -6.64 15.86
C VAL A 36 9.45 -5.38 15.64
N THR A 37 10.63 -5.52 15.05
CA THR A 37 11.44 -4.38 14.58
C THR A 37 10.85 -3.86 13.27
N VAL A 38 10.40 -2.61 13.26
CA VAL A 38 9.70 -2.02 12.12
C VAL A 38 10.60 -1.00 11.41
N VAL A 39 10.88 -1.26 10.14
CA VAL A 39 11.40 -0.25 9.20
C VAL A 39 10.19 0.46 8.59
N LEU A 40 9.86 1.62 9.17
CA LEU A 40 8.85 2.55 8.67
C LEU A 40 9.48 3.28 7.47
N THR A 41 8.87 3.19 6.29
CA THR A 41 9.39 3.93 5.12
C THR A 41 8.39 4.92 4.54
N ALA A 42 8.91 5.96 3.89
CA ALA A 42 8.14 7.01 3.24
C ALA A 42 8.99 7.71 2.19
N ARG A 43 8.35 8.25 1.13
CA ARG A 43 9.03 9.04 0.10
C ARG A 43 9.60 10.35 0.67
N ASP A 44 8.81 10.97 1.53
CA ASP A 44 9.07 12.24 2.19
C ASP A 44 9.85 11.99 3.49
N ALA A 45 11.06 12.53 3.58
CA ALA A 45 11.97 12.26 4.69
C ALA A 45 11.54 12.92 6.01
N GLU A 46 11.04 14.15 5.96
CA GLU A 46 10.59 14.88 7.15
C GLU A 46 9.32 14.27 7.73
N ARG A 47 8.33 13.97 6.87
CA ARG A 47 7.10 13.30 7.29
C ARG A 47 7.36 11.87 7.79
N GLY A 48 8.32 11.17 7.19
CA GLY A 48 8.74 9.84 7.62
C GLY A 48 9.43 9.85 8.99
N ALA A 49 10.39 10.74 9.19
CA ALA A 49 11.08 10.93 10.46
C ALA A 49 10.13 11.39 11.56
N GLY A 50 9.27 12.38 11.29
CA GLY A 50 8.26 12.88 12.25
C GLY A 50 7.26 11.80 12.68
N ALA A 51 6.80 10.98 11.74
CA ALA A 51 5.92 9.85 12.04
C ALA A 51 6.61 8.77 12.90
N ALA A 52 7.88 8.45 12.62
CA ALA A 52 8.67 7.56 13.47
C ALA A 52 8.91 8.15 14.87
N SER A 53 9.14 9.47 14.97
CA SER A 53 9.24 10.18 16.26
C SER A 53 7.93 10.17 17.06
N THR A 54 6.77 10.21 16.39
CA THR A 54 5.45 10.07 17.05
C THR A 54 5.26 8.65 17.60
N LEU A 55 5.88 7.63 16.99
CA LEU A 55 5.96 6.28 17.54
C LEU A 55 7.11 6.09 18.56
N GLY A 56 7.85 7.15 18.91
CA GLY A 56 9.11 7.09 19.66
C GLY A 56 9.06 6.55 21.09
N GLN A 57 7.88 6.21 21.63
CA GLN A 57 7.77 5.37 22.83
C GLN A 57 8.07 3.88 22.56
N GLN A 58 8.22 3.49 21.29
CA GLN A 58 8.51 2.12 20.86
C GLN A 58 9.93 2.07 20.25
N PRO A 59 10.96 1.58 21.00
CA PRO A 59 12.37 1.68 20.62
C PRO A 59 12.79 0.78 19.44
N ASN A 60 11.81 0.14 18.81
CA ASN A 60 11.92 -0.82 17.72
C ASN A 60 11.35 -0.31 16.39
N VAL A 61 10.93 0.97 16.31
CA VAL A 61 10.60 1.64 15.04
C VAL A 61 11.83 2.41 14.53
N VAL A 62 12.16 2.24 13.26
CA VAL A 62 13.28 2.91 12.58
C VAL A 62 12.76 3.49 11.25
N PHE A 63 13.06 4.75 10.97
CA PHE A 63 12.76 5.35 9.66
C PHE A 63 13.81 5.00 8.60
N HIS A 64 13.39 4.76 7.36
CA HIS A 64 14.24 4.81 6.17
C HIS A 64 13.46 5.41 4.98
N GLN A 65 14.11 6.24 4.15
CA GLN A 65 13.46 6.80 2.96
C GLN A 65 13.11 5.69 1.96
N LEU A 66 11.92 5.75 1.35
CA LEU A 66 11.58 4.92 0.21
C LEU A 66 10.62 5.67 -0.73
N ASP A 67 11.07 5.91 -1.96
CA ASP A 67 10.14 6.10 -3.08
C ASP A 67 10.00 4.78 -3.83
N VAL A 68 8.78 4.25 -3.93
CA VAL A 68 8.53 3.01 -4.68
C VAL A 68 8.73 3.21 -6.19
N GLY A 69 8.70 4.45 -6.68
CA GLY A 69 8.98 4.80 -8.08
C GLY A 69 10.47 4.90 -8.43
N ASP A 70 11.38 4.91 -7.45
CA ASP A 70 12.84 4.90 -7.67
C ASP A 70 13.43 3.51 -7.36
N PRO A 71 13.83 2.72 -8.38
CA PRO A 71 14.50 1.43 -8.18
C PRO A 71 15.78 1.55 -7.32
N SER A 72 16.45 2.70 -7.36
CA SER A 72 17.63 2.99 -6.55
C SER A 72 17.27 3.21 -5.07
N SER A 73 16.08 3.73 -4.78
CA SER A 73 15.56 3.86 -3.41
C SER A 73 15.23 2.49 -2.82
N ALA A 74 14.62 1.61 -3.61
CA ALA A 74 14.43 0.21 -3.23
C ALA A 74 15.77 -0.53 -2.99
N ALA A 75 16.80 -0.27 -3.82
CA ALA A 75 18.13 -0.83 -3.63
C ALA A 75 18.85 -0.29 -2.38
N ARG A 76 18.76 1.02 -2.10
CA ARG A 76 19.28 1.64 -0.86
C ARG A 76 18.64 1.02 0.38
N LEU A 77 17.32 0.82 0.36
CA LEU A 77 16.58 0.16 1.45
C LEU A 77 17.02 -1.30 1.64
N ALA A 78 17.25 -2.05 0.56
CA ALA A 78 17.73 -3.43 0.65
C ALA A 78 19.11 -3.51 1.35
N GLY A 79 20.08 -2.72 0.89
CA GLY A 79 21.41 -2.67 1.50
C GLY A 79 21.38 -2.25 2.97
N PHE A 80 20.55 -1.26 3.32
CA PHE A 80 20.34 -0.86 4.72
C PHE A 80 19.78 -1.99 5.61
N ILE A 81 18.86 -2.81 5.09
CA ILE A 81 18.31 -3.94 5.85
C ILE A 81 19.33 -5.07 5.98
N GLU A 82 20.10 -5.34 4.92
CA GLU A 82 21.19 -6.32 4.94
C GLU A 82 22.27 -5.94 5.96
N GLU A 83 22.78 -4.71 5.92
CA GLU A 83 23.79 -4.18 6.85
C GLU A 83 23.29 -4.16 8.30
N LYS A 84 22.08 -3.65 8.54
CA LYS A 84 21.58 -3.39 9.90
C LYS A 84 20.93 -4.59 10.57
N PHE A 85 20.37 -5.52 9.80
CA PHE A 85 19.55 -6.63 10.33
C PHE A 85 19.89 -8.00 9.74
N GLY A 86 20.54 -8.09 8.57
CA GLY A 86 20.92 -9.36 7.91
C GLY A 86 19.76 -10.22 7.38
N ARG A 87 18.50 -9.80 7.59
CA ARG A 87 17.28 -10.51 7.16
C ARG A 87 16.08 -9.58 7.06
N LEU A 88 15.05 -10.02 6.36
CA LEU A 88 13.71 -9.46 6.42
C LEU A 88 12.69 -10.57 6.65
N ASP A 89 11.83 -10.46 7.67
CA ASP A 89 10.82 -11.48 7.96
C ASP A 89 9.44 -11.11 7.36
N ILE A 90 9.14 -9.81 7.22
CA ILE A 90 7.85 -9.33 6.70
C ILE A 90 8.06 -8.14 5.75
N LEU A 91 7.55 -8.23 4.52
CA LEU A 91 7.33 -7.09 3.62
C LEU A 91 5.83 -6.88 3.44
N ILE A 92 5.40 -5.63 3.47
CA ILE A 92 4.00 -5.21 3.29
C ILE A 92 3.99 -4.21 2.12
N GLY A 93 3.08 -4.31 1.13
CA GLY A 93 3.10 -3.54 -0.16
C GLY A 93 1.71 -3.19 -0.77
N MET A 94 1.26 -1.93 -0.70
CA MET A 94 -0.17 -1.56 -0.91
C MET A 94 -0.42 -0.16 -1.54
N PRO A 95 -1.65 0.09 -2.05
CA PRO A 95 -2.15 1.43 -2.37
C PRO A 95 -3.09 2.09 -1.31
N TRP A 96 -3.56 3.32 -1.61
CA TRP A 96 -4.60 4.16 -0.95
C TRP A 96 -4.22 5.21 0.10
N THR A 97 -4.87 6.37 -0.01
CA THR A 97 -5.17 7.28 1.12
C THR A 97 -6.64 7.68 1.16
N PHE A 98 -7.34 7.25 2.20
CA PHE A 98 -8.59 7.82 2.73
C PHE A 98 -8.69 7.45 4.22
N ASP A 99 -9.23 8.33 5.06
CA ASP A 99 -9.46 8.05 6.48
C ASP A 99 -10.68 7.13 6.65
N LEU A 100 -10.45 5.81 6.76
CA LEU A 100 -11.52 4.85 7.06
C LEU A 100 -11.63 4.59 8.57
N PRO A 101 -12.85 4.41 9.14
CA PRO A 101 -13.03 4.13 10.56
C PRO A 101 -12.35 2.85 11.04
N PHE A 102 -11.78 2.92 12.25
CA PHE A 102 -10.99 1.89 12.93
C PHE A 102 -11.66 0.49 13.04
N PHE A 103 -12.99 0.44 12.99
CA PHE A 103 -13.82 -0.76 13.24
C PHE A 103 -13.51 -1.96 12.32
N VAL A 104 -13.05 -1.74 11.08
CA VAL A 104 -12.77 -2.80 10.10
C VAL A 104 -11.64 -3.74 10.55
N LEU A 105 -10.70 -3.26 11.37
CA LEU A 105 -9.51 -4.02 11.76
C LEU A 105 -9.77 -5.06 12.87
N GLN A 106 -10.84 -4.90 13.66
CA GLN A 106 -10.97 -5.57 14.96
C GLN A 106 -11.30 -7.08 14.90
N HIS A 107 -11.70 -7.60 13.74
CA HIS A 107 -12.23 -8.97 13.58
C HIS A 107 -11.18 -10.04 13.19
N MET A 108 -9.95 -9.67 12.83
CA MET A 108 -8.96 -10.60 12.27
C MET A 108 -8.06 -11.26 13.33
N ARG A 109 -8.66 -12.05 14.24
CA ARG A 109 -7.93 -12.84 15.26
C ARG A 109 -7.51 -14.23 14.74
N SER A 110 -6.54 -14.31 13.82
CA SER A 110 -5.65 -15.48 13.64
C SER A 110 -4.57 -15.28 12.55
N SER A 111 -3.29 -15.36 12.94
CA SER A 111 -2.13 -15.83 12.14
C SER A 111 -1.74 -15.16 10.80
N ILE A 112 -2.43 -14.12 10.33
CA ILE A 112 -2.07 -13.30 9.15
C ILE A 112 -2.17 -11.80 9.53
N ILE A 113 -1.19 -10.98 9.10
CA ILE A 113 -1.10 -9.55 9.47
C ILE A 113 -0.94 -8.67 8.21
N HIS A 114 -2.01 -7.95 7.85
CA HIS A 114 -2.04 -6.84 6.88
C HIS A 114 -1.63 -5.51 7.61
N ILE A 115 -1.43 -4.31 7.06
CA ILE A 115 -1.67 -3.59 5.79
C ILE A 115 -0.51 -2.57 5.58
N ASN A 116 -0.20 -2.12 4.35
CA ASN A 116 0.69 -0.96 4.05
C ASN A 116 -0.10 0.21 3.43
N ASN A 117 0.53 1.38 3.26
CA ASN A 117 -0.02 2.52 2.53
C ASN A 117 1.04 3.14 1.60
N ALA A 118 0.92 3.07 0.27
CA ALA A 118 1.84 3.80 -0.63
C ALA A 118 1.24 4.37 -1.93
N GLY A 119 -0.07 4.26 -2.14
CA GLY A 119 -0.64 4.38 -3.50
C GLY A 119 -1.29 5.70 -3.88
N ILE A 120 -1.64 5.74 -5.16
CA ILE A 120 -2.33 6.83 -5.85
C ILE A 120 -3.59 6.26 -6.52
N THR A 121 -4.73 6.94 -6.42
CA THR A 121 -6.03 6.41 -6.89
C THR A 121 -6.11 6.22 -8.40
N GLY A 122 -5.43 7.07 -9.18
CA GLY A 122 -5.57 7.14 -10.64
C GLY A 122 -6.54 8.22 -11.12
N THR A 123 -7.35 8.76 -10.22
CA THR A 123 -8.25 9.88 -10.50
C THR A 123 -7.61 11.25 -10.24
N ALA A 124 -8.22 12.30 -10.78
CA ALA A 124 -8.14 13.66 -10.28
C ALA A 124 -9.51 14.05 -9.68
N SER A 125 -9.51 14.95 -8.70
CA SER A 125 -10.74 15.44 -8.07
C SER A 125 -11.10 16.81 -8.63
N ASN A 126 -12.38 16.98 -8.98
CA ASN A 126 -12.96 18.23 -9.47
C ASN A 126 -13.79 18.92 -8.36
N VAL A 127 -13.37 18.78 -7.10
CA VAL A 127 -14.03 19.36 -5.92
C VAL A 127 -13.41 20.71 -5.59
N ASP A 128 -14.17 21.80 -5.78
CA ASP A 128 -13.69 23.17 -5.53
C ASP A 128 -13.53 23.48 -4.03
N ASP A 129 -14.41 22.96 -3.17
CA ASP A 129 -14.33 23.06 -1.71
C ASP A 129 -14.27 21.66 -1.06
N PRO A 130 -13.06 21.18 -0.69
CA PRO A 130 -12.88 19.86 -0.08
C PRO A 130 -13.56 19.67 1.29
N GLU A 131 -13.78 20.73 2.06
CA GLU A 131 -14.39 20.61 3.40
C GLU A 131 -15.92 20.68 3.32
N ALA A 132 -16.49 21.51 2.44
CA ALA A 132 -17.92 21.43 2.11
C ALA A 132 -18.29 20.03 1.59
N PHE A 133 -17.48 19.47 0.70
CA PHE A 133 -17.68 18.10 0.20
C PHE A 133 -17.46 17.03 1.29
N ARG A 134 -16.51 17.23 2.22
CA ARG A 134 -16.34 16.34 3.39
C ARG A 134 -17.57 16.35 4.30
N LEU A 135 -18.23 17.50 4.45
CA LEU A 135 -19.48 17.65 5.21
C LEU A 135 -20.67 17.04 4.46
N GLU A 136 -20.79 17.21 3.14
CA GLU A 136 -21.79 16.52 2.30
C GLU A 136 -21.69 15.00 2.46
N LEU A 137 -20.49 14.45 2.30
CA LEU A 137 -20.23 13.02 2.46
C LEU A 137 -20.51 12.51 3.88
N ALA A 138 -20.49 13.37 4.91
CA ALA A 138 -20.61 12.95 6.31
C ALA A 138 -21.96 12.29 6.62
N GLY A 139 -23.06 12.80 6.03
CA GLY A 139 -24.42 12.27 6.22
C GLY A 139 -24.81 11.09 5.33
N MET A 140 -23.99 10.77 4.32
CA MET A 140 -24.30 9.75 3.31
C MET A 140 -23.99 8.31 3.74
N ASP A 141 -24.66 7.32 3.15
CA ASP A 141 -24.25 5.91 3.22
C ASP A 141 -23.01 5.60 2.34
N LEU A 142 -22.46 4.39 2.43
CA LEU A 142 -21.26 4.01 1.69
C LEU A 142 -21.42 4.07 0.16
N MET A 143 -22.58 3.68 -0.39
CA MET A 143 -22.84 3.70 -1.83
C MET A 143 -23.07 5.13 -2.31
N GLN A 144 -23.82 5.93 -1.54
CA GLN A 144 -24.02 7.36 -1.80
C GLN A 144 -22.68 8.12 -1.84
N ARG A 145 -21.77 7.85 -0.88
CA ARG A 145 -20.41 8.42 -0.85
C ARG A 145 -19.60 8.02 -2.09
N ILE A 146 -19.64 6.75 -2.48
CA ILE A 146 -18.94 6.25 -3.68
C ILE A 146 -19.46 6.97 -4.94
N GLU A 147 -20.78 7.09 -5.09
CA GLU A 147 -21.36 7.75 -6.25
C GLU A 147 -21.05 9.26 -6.27
N ALA A 148 -21.12 9.94 -5.12
CA ALA A 148 -20.75 11.35 -5.00
C ALA A 148 -19.26 11.60 -5.29
N ILE A 149 -18.36 10.71 -4.85
CA ILE A 149 -16.93 10.77 -5.17
C ILE A 149 -16.71 10.55 -6.67
N ASN A 150 -17.39 9.58 -7.29
CA ASN A 150 -17.27 9.30 -8.72
C ASN A 150 -17.76 10.48 -9.58
N ARG A 151 -18.88 11.12 -9.22
CA ARG A 151 -19.41 12.31 -9.94
C ARG A 151 -18.45 13.51 -9.91
N HIS A 152 -17.63 13.63 -8.87
CA HIS A 152 -16.61 14.68 -8.73
C HIS A 152 -15.18 14.19 -9.00
N SER A 153 -15.02 13.06 -9.70
CA SER A 153 -13.73 12.52 -10.11
C SER A 153 -13.61 12.46 -11.63
N THR A 154 -12.40 12.66 -12.13
CA THR A 154 -12.00 12.37 -13.52
C THR A 154 -10.86 11.36 -13.54
N GLU A 155 -10.61 10.72 -14.67
CA GLU A 155 -9.53 9.74 -14.86
C GLU A 155 -8.52 10.21 -15.93
N PRO A 156 -7.67 11.23 -15.66
CA PRO A 156 -6.62 11.65 -16.61
C PRO A 156 -5.58 10.56 -16.87
N TYR A 157 -5.07 10.50 -18.10
CA TYR A 157 -4.04 9.54 -18.51
C TYR A 157 -2.81 9.57 -17.58
N GLU A 158 -2.33 10.76 -17.24
CA GLU A 158 -1.14 10.99 -16.41
C GLU A 158 -1.34 10.48 -14.98
N GLN A 159 -2.57 10.54 -14.48
CA GLN A 159 -2.91 10.02 -13.15
C GLN A 159 -3.07 8.50 -13.18
N ALA A 160 -3.66 7.93 -14.24
CA ALA A 160 -3.74 6.48 -14.45
C ALA A 160 -2.36 5.83 -14.63
N GLU A 161 -1.47 6.43 -15.43
CA GLU A 161 -0.07 5.99 -15.60
C GLU A 161 0.68 6.03 -14.27
N LYS A 162 0.57 7.13 -13.52
CA LYS A 162 1.17 7.30 -12.20
C LYS A 162 0.61 6.34 -11.15
N CYS A 163 -0.66 5.98 -11.25
CA CYS A 163 -1.32 4.93 -10.46
C CYS A 163 -0.70 3.56 -10.75
N LEU A 164 -0.59 3.14 -12.01
CA LEU A 164 0.05 1.87 -12.40
C LEU A 164 1.53 1.83 -11.97
N ASN A 165 2.27 2.91 -12.23
CA ASN A 165 3.68 3.02 -11.87
C ASN A 165 3.92 2.92 -10.36
N THR A 166 3.04 3.52 -9.53
CA THR A 166 3.15 3.45 -8.07
C THR A 166 2.64 2.12 -7.51
N ASN A 167 1.40 1.76 -7.83
CA ASN A 167 0.64 0.69 -7.17
C ASN A 167 1.05 -0.71 -7.64
N TYR A 168 1.51 -0.85 -8.89
CA TYR A 168 1.94 -2.14 -9.45
C TYR A 168 3.44 -2.20 -9.71
N HIS A 169 4.00 -1.31 -10.54
CA HIS A 169 5.41 -1.39 -10.92
C HIS A 169 6.36 -1.11 -9.74
N GLY A 170 6.07 -0.10 -8.92
CA GLY A 170 6.87 0.24 -7.75
C GLY A 170 6.85 -0.84 -6.67
N ILE A 171 5.66 -1.35 -6.31
CA ILE A 171 5.54 -2.47 -5.36
C ILE A 171 6.28 -3.72 -5.89
N LYS A 172 6.21 -3.99 -7.20
CA LYS A 172 6.97 -5.08 -7.87
C LYS A 172 8.49 -4.85 -7.83
N ALA A 173 8.96 -3.60 -7.95
CA ALA A 173 10.38 -3.25 -7.84
C ALA A 173 10.90 -3.42 -6.40
N VAL A 174 10.18 -2.91 -5.41
CA VAL A 174 10.50 -3.08 -3.97
C VAL A 174 10.49 -4.57 -3.59
N THR A 175 9.49 -5.33 -4.05
CA THR A 175 9.41 -6.77 -3.80
C THR A 175 10.62 -7.50 -4.38
N LYS A 176 11.05 -7.16 -5.61
CA LYS A 176 12.26 -7.74 -6.23
C LYS A 176 13.54 -7.41 -5.44
N ALA A 177 13.70 -6.15 -5.01
CA ALA A 177 14.89 -5.72 -4.27
C ALA A 177 15.02 -6.41 -2.90
N LEU A 178 13.89 -6.71 -2.24
CA LEU A 178 13.86 -7.30 -0.90
C LEU A 178 13.68 -8.82 -0.90
N LEU A 179 13.39 -9.45 -2.05
CA LEU A 179 13.17 -10.90 -2.16
C LEU A 179 14.33 -11.76 -1.60
N PRO A 180 15.63 -11.45 -1.85
CA PRO A 180 16.73 -12.24 -1.27
C PRO A 180 16.74 -12.21 0.27
N LEU A 181 16.41 -11.06 0.87
CA LEU A 181 16.35 -10.87 2.32
C LEU A 181 15.12 -11.51 2.97
N LEU A 182 14.04 -11.68 2.19
CA LEU A 182 12.86 -12.47 2.58
C LEU A 182 13.13 -13.97 2.49
N GLN A 183 13.89 -14.41 1.47
CA GLN A 183 14.27 -15.81 1.26
C GLN A 183 15.29 -16.32 2.30
N SER A 184 16.05 -15.43 2.95
CA SER A 184 16.91 -15.81 4.09
C SER A 184 16.14 -16.00 5.41
N SER A 185 14.87 -15.56 5.49
CA SER A 185 14.00 -15.85 6.64
C SER A 185 13.25 -17.16 6.46
N SER A 186 13.31 -18.04 7.46
CA SER A 186 12.50 -19.26 7.54
C SER A 186 10.99 -19.00 7.65
N HIS A 187 10.58 -17.74 7.85
CA HIS A 187 9.19 -17.31 8.00
C HIS A 187 8.86 -16.07 7.14
N GLY A 188 9.62 -15.83 6.06
CA GLY A 188 9.46 -14.68 5.18
C GLY A 188 8.05 -14.53 4.60
N ARG A 189 7.42 -13.36 4.79
CA ARG A 189 6.07 -13.05 4.32
C ARG A 189 6.05 -11.80 3.44
N ILE A 190 5.30 -11.86 2.34
CA ILE A 190 4.89 -10.69 1.56
C ILE A 190 3.38 -10.55 1.71
N VAL A 191 2.90 -9.34 2.01
CA VAL A 191 1.47 -9.05 2.16
C VAL A 191 1.11 -7.83 1.33
N ASN A 192 0.24 -8.01 0.34
CA ASN A 192 -0.22 -6.94 -0.57
C ASN A 192 -1.74 -6.72 -0.41
N LEU A 193 -2.21 -5.47 -0.41
CA LEU A 193 -3.65 -5.16 -0.57
C LEU A 193 -3.95 -5.02 -2.06
N SER A 194 -5.11 -5.55 -2.43
CA SER A 194 -5.91 -4.99 -3.50
C SER A 194 -7.01 -4.11 -2.91
N SER A 195 -7.75 -3.40 -3.77
CA SER A 195 -9.01 -2.76 -3.39
C SER A 195 -10.18 -3.72 -3.61
N TYR A 196 -11.36 -3.38 -3.07
CA TYR A 196 -12.62 -3.94 -3.55
C TYR A 196 -12.78 -3.73 -5.07
N TYR A 197 -12.32 -2.58 -5.59
CA TYR A 197 -12.26 -2.27 -7.02
C TYR A 197 -11.36 -3.20 -7.85
N GLY A 198 -10.50 -4.01 -7.23
CA GLY A 198 -9.69 -5.02 -7.93
C GLY A 198 -10.39 -6.35 -8.20
N LEU A 199 -11.68 -6.49 -7.85
CA LEU A 199 -12.46 -7.69 -8.12
C LEU A 199 -12.95 -7.70 -9.58
N LEU A 200 -12.56 -8.71 -10.35
CA LEU A 200 -12.90 -8.84 -11.78
C LEU A 200 -14.40 -8.73 -12.08
N ARG A 201 -15.27 -9.19 -11.17
CA ARG A 201 -16.75 -9.07 -11.25
C ARG A 201 -17.29 -7.62 -11.34
N LEU A 202 -16.44 -6.62 -11.17
CA LEU A 202 -16.77 -5.21 -11.33
C LEU A 202 -16.46 -4.70 -12.75
N LEU A 203 -15.55 -5.37 -13.47
CA LEU A 203 -15.31 -5.11 -14.89
C LEU A 203 -16.54 -5.49 -15.73
N ASP A 204 -17.24 -6.58 -15.38
CA ASP A 204 -18.48 -7.00 -16.03
C ASP A 204 -19.54 -5.87 -16.03
N ARG A 205 -19.58 -5.05 -14.96
CA ARG A 205 -20.46 -3.88 -14.90
C ARG A 205 -20.03 -2.79 -15.89
N VAL A 206 -18.73 -2.53 -15.99
CA VAL A 206 -18.18 -1.57 -16.97
C VAL A 206 -18.46 -2.05 -18.39
N PHE A 207 -18.23 -3.32 -18.70
CA PHE A 207 -18.51 -3.88 -20.03
C PHE A 207 -20.00 -3.84 -20.38
N ASN A 208 -20.90 -4.12 -19.43
CA ASN A 208 -22.35 -3.99 -19.66
C ASN A 208 -22.74 -2.52 -19.91
N THR A 209 -22.27 -1.57 -19.10
CA THR A 209 -22.55 -0.13 -19.31
C THR A 209 -21.96 0.42 -20.62
N LEU A 210 -20.83 -0.13 -21.10
CA LEU A 210 -20.32 0.16 -22.44
C LEU A 210 -21.21 -0.44 -23.53
N HIS A 211 -21.66 -1.69 -23.37
CA HIS A 211 -22.53 -2.36 -24.35
C HIS A 211 -23.92 -1.70 -24.48
N GLU A 212 -24.42 -1.12 -23.38
CA GLU A 212 -25.67 -0.34 -23.33
C GLU A 212 -25.53 1.10 -23.87
N ASN A 213 -24.31 1.59 -24.18
CA ASN A 213 -24.07 2.97 -24.64
C ASN A 213 -23.14 3.04 -25.87
N PRO A 214 -23.70 3.02 -27.10
CA PRO A 214 -22.92 2.99 -28.35
C PRO A 214 -21.87 4.09 -28.49
N TYR A 215 -22.15 5.31 -27.99
CA TYR A 215 -21.24 6.45 -28.07
C TYR A 215 -19.92 6.25 -27.32
N LEU A 216 -19.88 5.36 -26.33
CA LEU A 216 -18.64 5.00 -25.63
C LEU A 216 -17.86 3.90 -26.36
N VAL A 217 -18.55 2.98 -27.05
CA VAL A 217 -17.92 1.89 -27.83
C VAL A 217 -17.08 2.46 -28.97
N ASP A 218 -17.66 3.37 -29.78
CA ASP A 218 -16.98 3.95 -30.95
C ASP A 218 -15.75 4.81 -30.61
N ASN A 219 -15.64 5.28 -29.36
CA ASN A 219 -14.52 6.10 -28.88
C ASN A 219 -13.48 5.31 -28.07
N TRP A 220 -13.79 4.08 -27.62
CA TRP A 220 -12.89 3.29 -26.79
C TRP A 220 -11.85 2.54 -27.65
N ARG A 221 -10.69 3.16 -27.85
CA ARG A 221 -9.55 2.57 -28.61
C ARG A 221 -8.77 1.47 -27.85
N GLY A 222 -9.47 0.65 -27.05
CA GLY A 222 -8.89 -0.53 -26.43
C GLY A 222 -8.95 -1.74 -27.37
N THR A 223 -7.82 -2.42 -27.59
CA THR A 223 -7.81 -3.66 -28.38
C THR A 223 -8.46 -4.79 -27.61
N VAL A 224 -9.71 -5.12 -27.93
CA VAL A 224 -10.35 -6.36 -27.43
C VAL A 224 -9.66 -7.55 -28.07
N ILE A 225 -8.76 -8.22 -27.34
CA ILE A 225 -8.23 -9.52 -27.74
C ILE A 225 -9.28 -10.58 -27.37
N THR A 226 -10.28 -10.75 -28.23
CA THR A 226 -11.21 -11.89 -28.13
C THR A 226 -10.48 -13.18 -28.49
N THR A 227 -10.14 -14.00 -27.48
CA THR A 227 -9.75 -15.39 -27.74
C THR A 227 -11.00 -16.19 -28.10
N SER A 228 -11.20 -16.44 -29.40
CA SER A 228 -12.15 -17.46 -29.86
C SER A 228 -11.74 -18.83 -29.33
N SER A 229 -12.72 -19.62 -28.90
CA SER A 229 -12.60 -21.01 -28.44
C SER A 229 -12.08 -21.96 -29.52
#